data_AF-A0A966T0W6-F1
#
_entry.id   AF-A0A966T0W6-F1
#
_cell.length_a   1.000
_cell.length_b   1.000
_cell.length_c   1.000
_cell.angle_alpha   90.00
_cell.angle_beta   90.00
_cell.angle_gamma   90.00
#
_symmetry.space_group_name_H-M   'P 1'
#
loop_
_entity.id
_entity.type
_entity.pdbx_description
1 polymer ?
#
loop_
_entity_poly.entity_id
_entity_poly.type
_entity_poly.pdbx_seq_one_letter_code
_entity_poly.pdbx_strand_id
1 'polypeptide(L)' 'MPMKPLAGLFLALACLLGIAATGSVFELAYGEPDLGVDTTRLILGLALPGTVLSLLLAIRINKPQ' A
#
# COMPACT_ATOMS: atom_id res chain seq x y z
N MET A 1 17.88 -4.31 -17.67
CA MET A 1 17.36 -2.93 -17.83
C MET A 1 17.29 -2.32 -16.44
N PRO A 2 17.98 -1.21 -16.17
CA PRO A 2 17.85 -0.54 -14.87
C PRO A 2 16.40 -0.06 -14.69
N MET A 3 15.85 -0.23 -13.49
CA MET A 3 14.51 0.28 -13.18
C MET A 3 14.48 1.79 -13.35
N LYS A 4 13.40 2.30 -13.95
CA LYS A 4 13.16 3.74 -13.95
C LYS A 4 12.96 4.20 -12.50
N PRO A 5 13.60 5.28 -12.03
CA PRO A 5 13.56 5.68 -10.63
C PRO A 5 12.13 5.92 -10.13
N LEU A 6 11.27 6.49 -10.99
CA LEU A 6 9.86 6.69 -10.66
C LEU A 6 9.09 5.37 -10.46
N ALA A 7 9.40 4.32 -11.22
CA ALA A 7 8.81 3.00 -10.99
C ALA A 7 9.25 2.41 -9.64
N GLY A 8 10.52 2.61 -9.27
CA GLY A 8 11.04 2.25 -7.95
C GLY A 8 10.33 2.97 -6.81
N LEU A 9 10.01 4.26 -6.98
CA LEU A 9 9.24 5.04 -5.99
C LEU A 9 7.83 4.48 -5.81
N PHE A 10 7.09 4.22 -6.90
CA PHE A 10 5.75 3.63 -6.82
C PHE A 10 5.77 2.21 -6.24
N LEU A 11 6.82 1.43 -6.50
CA LEU A 11 7.01 0.12 -5.89
C LEU A 11 7.23 0.23 -4.38
N ALA A 12 8.09 1.16 -3.94
CA ALA A 12 8.30 1.42 -2.52
C ALA A 12 7.02 1.88 -1.82
N LEU A 13 6.25 2.76 -2.47
CA LEU A 13 4.94 3.19 -1.97
C LEU A 13 3.96 2.02 -1.87
N ALA A 14 3.90 1.13 -2.86
CA ALA A 14 3.08 -0.07 -2.81
C ALA A 14 3.46 -0.97 -1.63
N CYS A 15 4.75 -1.15 -1.34
CA CYS A 15 5.21 -1.91 -0.18
C CYS A 15 4.78 -1.26 1.13
N LEU A 16 4.93 0.07 1.29
CA LEU A 16 4.52 0.78 2.50
C LEU A 16 3.01 0.67 2.74
N LEU A 17 2.20 0.85 1.69
CA LEU A 17 0.75 0.70 1.78
C LEU A 17 0.35 -0.75 2.09
N GLY A 18 1.06 -1.74 1.55
CA GLY A 18 0.85 -3.16 1.88
C GLY A 18 1.14 -3.48 3.35
N ILE A 19 2.21 -2.90 3.92
CA ILE A 19 2.52 -3.02 5.35
C ILE A 19 1.41 -2.39 6.19
N ALA A 20 0.99 -1.17 5.85
CA ALA A 20 -0.09 -0.47 6.56
C ALA A 20 -1.41 -1.27 6.52
N ALA A 21 -1.80 -1.77 5.35
CA ALA A 21 -3.00 -2.60 5.20
C ALA A 21 -2.92 -3.87 6.06
N THR A 22 -1.77 -4.54 6.06
CA THR A 22 -1.56 -5.76 6.86
C THR A 22 -1.70 -5.46 8.36
N GLY A 23 -1.03 -4.42 8.86
CA GLY A 23 -1.12 -4.00 10.26
C GLY A 23 -2.56 -3.66 10.68
N SER A 24 -3.28 -2.89 9.85
CA SER A 24 -4.68 -2.54 10.13
C SER A 24 -5.59 -3.77 10.20
N VAL A 25 -5.39 -4.79 9.37
CA VAL A 25 -6.17 -6.04 9.44
C VAL A 25 -5.93 -6.76 10.76
N PHE A 26 -4.67 -6.87 11.21
CA PHE A 26 -4.35 -7.50 12.49
C PHE A 26 -4.96 -6.73 13.66
N GLU A 27 -4.77 -5.43 13.74
CA GLU A 27 -5.32 -4.63 14.83
C GLU A 27 -6.86 -4.70 14.90
N LEU A 28 -7.54 -4.60 13.76
CA LEU A 28 -9.00 -4.73 13.69
C LEU A 28 -9.47 -6.13 14.07
N ALA A 29 -8.71 -7.18 13.73
CA ALA A 29 -9.02 -8.55 14.09
C ALA A 29 -8.81 -8.83 15.58
N TYR A 30 -7.82 -8.19 16.23
CA TYR A 30 -7.59 -8.29 17.68
C TYR A 30 -8.62 -7.52 18.51
N GLY A 31 -9.29 -6.52 17.93
CA GLY A 31 -10.47 -5.86 18.51
C GLY A 31 -10.20 -4.55 19.25
N GLU A 32 -8.94 -4.24 19.58
CA GLU A 32 -8.52 -3.00 20.24
C GLU A 32 -7.42 -2.29 19.44
N PRO A 33 -7.74 -1.67 18.28
CA PRO A 33 -6.79 -0.91 17.49
C PRO A 33 -6.33 0.37 18.20
N ASP A 34 -5.02 0.68 18.13
CA ASP A 34 -4.40 1.79 18.88
C ASP A 34 -4.91 3.17 18.40
N LEU A 35 -5.13 3.30 17.08
CA LEU A 35 -5.69 4.51 16.47
C LEU A 35 -7.23 4.58 16.51
N GLY A 36 -7.87 3.58 17.13
CA GLY A 36 -9.31 3.39 17.15
C GLY A 36 -9.87 2.76 15.87
N VAL A 37 -11.06 2.18 15.99
CA VAL A 37 -11.69 1.37 14.92
C VAL A 37 -11.90 2.17 13.63
N ASP A 38 -12.40 3.40 13.74
CA ASP A 38 -12.76 4.21 12.58
C ASP A 38 -11.51 4.66 11.80
N THR A 39 -10.48 5.12 12.50
CA THR A 39 -9.21 5.53 11.88
C THR A 39 -8.52 4.34 11.22
N THR A 40 -8.41 3.20 11.90
CA THR A 40 -7.76 2.00 11.35
C THR A 40 -8.52 1.44 10.15
N ARG A 41 -9.86 1.52 10.14
CA ARG A 41 -10.67 1.17 8.95
C ARG A 41 -10.45 2.12 7.80
N LEU A 42 -10.33 3.43 8.05
CA LEU A 42 -10.03 4.41 7.02
C LEU A 42 -8.67 4.16 6.38
N ILE A 43 -7.64 3.90 7.21
CA ILE A 43 -6.30 3.55 6.75
C ILE A 43 -6.34 2.30 5.88
N LEU A 44 -7.00 1.22 6.35
CA LEU A 44 -7.15 0.00 5.58
C LEU A 44 -7.88 0.25 4.24
N GLY A 45 -8.97 1.02 4.27
CA GLY A 45 -9.78 1.35 3.11
C GLY A 45 -9.04 2.17 2.05
N LEU A 46 -8.03 2.96 2.43
CA LEU A 46 -7.17 3.70 1.51
C LEU A 46 -5.94 2.89 1.09
N ALA A 47 -5.34 2.15 2.02
CA ALA A 47 -4.11 1.40 1.80
C ALA A 47 -4.31 0.23 0.82
N LEU A 48 -5.44 -0.49 0.89
CA LEU A 48 -5.78 -1.57 -0.05
C LEU A 48 -5.81 -1.10 -1.51
N PRO A 49 -6.70 -0.15 -1.91
CA PRO A 49 -6.74 0.33 -3.29
C PRO A 49 -5.46 1.08 -3.65
N GLY A 50 -4.87 1.85 -2.72
CA GLY A 50 -3.62 2.55 -2.95
C GLY A 50 -2.45 1.62 -3.28
N THR A 51 -2.37 0.45 -2.65
CA THR A 51 -1.36 -0.59 -2.94
C THR A 51 -1.49 -1.07 -4.38
N VAL A 52 -2.72 -1.44 -4.78
CA VAL A 52 -2.99 -1.94 -6.14
C VAL A 52 -2.66 -0.87 -7.17
N LEU A 53 -3.13 0.37 -6.98
CA LEU A 53 -2.87 1.48 -7.89
C LEU A 53 -1.36 1.77 -8.02
N SER A 54 -0.65 1.85 -6.90
CA SER A 54 0.80 2.11 -6.89
C SER A 54 1.58 1.01 -7.61
N LEU A 55 1.22 -0.26 -7.38
CA LEU A 55 1.87 -1.38 -8.06
C LEU A 55 1.60 -1.36 -9.58
N LEU A 56 0.36 -1.11 -9.99
CA LEU A 56 0.01 -1.04 -11.41
C LEU A 56 0.74 0.13 -12.12
N LEU A 57 0.88 1.28 -11.44
CA LEU A 57 1.65 2.41 -11.94
C LEU A 57 3.14 2.06 -12.06
N ALA A 58 3.73 1.42 -11.04
CA ALA A 58 5.12 0.96 -11.09
C ALA A 58 5.37 0.04 -12.29
N ILE A 59 4.49 -0.96 -12.49
CA ILE A 59 4.56 -1.88 -13.63
C ILE A 59 4.43 -1.10 -14.95
N ARG A 60 3.43 -0.22 -15.06
CA ARG A 60 3.17 0.52 -16.30
C ARG A 60 4.35 1.41 -16.69
N ILE A 61 4.97 2.08 -15.72
CA ILE A 61 6.12 2.96 -15.93
C ILE A 61 7.34 2.14 -16.36
N ASN A 62 7.56 0.98 -15.73
CA ASN A 62 8.72 0.14 -15.98
C ASN A 62 8.62 -0.76 -17.23
N LYS A 63 7.48 -0.77 -17.95
CA LYS A 63 7.35 -1.54 -19.19
C LYS A 63 8.45 -1.14 -20.18
N PRO A 64 9.21 -2.10 -20.73
CA PRO A 64 10.12 -1.85 -21.84
C PRO A 64 9.29 -1.43 -23.06
N GLN A 65 9.82 -0.46 -23.82
CA GLN A 65 9.27 -0.07 -25.12
C GLN A 65 9.68 -1.09 -26.16
#